data_AF-A0A959D9Q7-F1
#
_entry.id   AF-A0A959D9Q7-F1
#
_cell.length_a   1.000
_cell.length_b   1.000
_cell.length_c   1.000
_cell.angle_alpha   90.00
_cell.angle_beta   90.00
_cell.angle_gamma   90.00
#
_symmetry.space_group_name_H-M   'P 1'
#
loop_
_entity.id
_entity.type
_entity.pdbx_description
1 polymer ?
#
loop_
_entity_poly.entity_id
_entity_poly.type
_entity_poly.pdbx_seq_one_letter_code
_entity_poly.pdbx_strand_id
1 'polypeptide(L)'
;MSLRLIFLITLFVLGATLAAGQTVLKIKSGTTLAIAGTAPVTLKDVALDNDGVITTVAGGSLLVNGALDTDFDGIGASSFGELKLEKSGGAKMILKKDISINESLTLASGLLDLNGNTIFLSPTATVDGESETSRIIGSDGAIEITLGLDAPSGVDPGNLGLVFLSSDDLGSTRIVRGHAQQSAAGIPGSKSLLRYYDVFPDNNSGLNVDLIFHYFDVELDGIPESELELWQSDDAGANWVLQGFASASAASNEIRMNGISTLSRFTLASATTAPLPVNLLYFDARCDGALLLVEWATGSEAHNAAFLLEHSDDGESWSALASFEGAGNSSSPREYQWAGQADHSGYFRLRQTDFDGRPEIVSPIAYAACGLHHDWRAFPNPMKHSGVVFLSLQEEQMVTLELWDVFGQKIQTLFQETATGNRKIEWQAGNLPPGAYYLTLRLRGYRDVIPVVILR
;
A
#
# COMPACT_ATOMS: atom_id res chain seq x y z
N MET A 1 7.02 13.11 66.98
CA MET A 1 5.65 12.63 66.69
C MET A 1 5.15 13.45 65.51
N SER A 2 5.41 12.98 64.28
CA SER A 2 5.10 13.72 63.05
C SER A 2 3.62 13.57 62.76
N LEU A 3 2.91 14.69 62.73
CA LEU A 3 1.48 14.74 62.45
C LEU A 3 1.28 14.48 60.94
N ARG A 4 0.95 13.24 60.56
CA ARG A 4 0.48 12.94 59.21
C ARG A 4 -0.94 13.46 59.08
N LEU A 5 -1.09 14.64 58.47
CA LEU A 5 -2.38 15.15 58.03
C LEU A 5 -2.84 14.28 56.84
N ILE A 6 -3.74 13.32 57.11
CA ILE A 6 -4.45 12.59 56.06
C ILE A 6 -5.65 13.47 55.68
N PHE A 7 -5.57 14.16 54.55
CA PHE A 7 -6.74 14.80 53.94
C PHE A 7 -7.59 13.69 53.28
N LEU A 8 -8.60 13.21 54.00
CA LEU A 8 -9.69 12.44 53.39
C LEU A 8 -10.68 13.45 52.82
N ILE A 9 -10.51 13.83 51.54
CA ILE A 9 -11.52 14.64 50.84
C ILE A 9 -12.60 13.67 50.35
N THR A 10 -13.63 13.45 51.17
CA THR A 10 -14.89 12.84 50.72
C THR A 10 -15.73 13.94 50.08
N LEU A 11 -15.62 14.13 48.77
CA LEU A 11 -16.42 15.13 48.04
C LEU A 11 -17.86 14.59 47.86
N PHE A 12 -18.78 15.03 48.72
CA PHE A 12 -20.21 14.85 48.49
C PHE A 12 -20.68 15.85 47.42
N VAL A 13 -21.01 15.38 46.23
CA VAL A 13 -21.75 16.18 45.25
C VAL A 13 -23.24 16.01 45.55
N LEU A 14 -23.85 17.06 46.13
CA LEU A 14 -25.28 17.14 46.39
C LEU A 14 -26.00 17.36 45.05
N GLY A 15 -26.99 16.51 44.74
CA GLY A 15 -27.69 16.51 43.46
C GLY A 15 -28.41 17.83 43.16
N ALA A 16 -28.24 18.28 41.91
CA ALA A 16 -29.14 19.19 41.24
C ALA A 16 -29.32 18.68 39.81
N THR A 17 -30.51 18.20 39.48
CA THR A 17 -30.92 17.90 38.10
C THR A 17 -31.08 19.21 37.34
N LEU A 18 -30.33 19.42 36.26
CA LEU A 18 -30.65 20.32 35.13
C LEU A 18 -29.61 20.13 33.99
N ALA A 19 -30.11 19.70 32.83
CA ALA A 19 -29.42 19.43 31.55
C ALA A 19 -28.34 18.33 31.56
N ALA A 20 -28.29 17.54 30.48
CA ALA A 20 -27.39 16.41 30.26
C ALA A 20 -25.92 16.87 30.08
N GLY A 21 -25.33 17.43 31.13
CA GLY A 21 -23.91 17.77 31.20
C GLY A 21 -23.16 16.70 31.98
N GLN A 22 -22.04 16.23 31.43
CA GLN A 22 -21.08 15.36 32.11
C GLN A 22 -20.52 16.09 33.35
N THR A 23 -20.32 15.38 34.47
CA THR A 23 -19.67 15.96 35.65
C THR A 23 -18.19 16.18 35.33
N VAL A 24 -17.61 17.33 35.69
CA VAL A 24 -16.20 17.65 35.37
C VAL A 24 -15.42 18.04 36.63
N LEU A 25 -14.27 17.40 36.86
CA LEU A 25 -13.24 17.85 37.78
C LEU A 25 -12.37 18.89 37.08
N LYS A 26 -12.42 20.16 37.53
CA LYS A 26 -11.61 21.24 36.97
C LYS A 26 -10.41 21.55 37.85
N ILE A 27 -9.21 21.47 37.29
CA ILE A 27 -7.95 21.92 37.90
C ILE A 27 -7.57 23.22 37.22
N LYS A 28 -7.64 24.34 37.94
CA LYS A 28 -7.38 25.66 37.36
C LYS A 28 -5.89 25.98 37.31
N SER A 29 -5.52 26.87 36.39
CA SER A 29 -4.16 27.39 36.27
C SER A 29 -3.63 27.88 37.62
N GLY A 30 -2.35 27.58 37.89
CA GLY A 30 -1.71 27.82 39.19
C GLY A 30 -2.03 26.79 40.28
N THR A 31 -2.85 25.77 39.99
CA THR A 31 -3.15 24.67 40.91
C THR A 31 -2.36 23.43 40.55
N THR A 32 -1.86 22.72 41.56
CA THR A 32 -1.26 21.39 41.40
C THR A 32 -2.14 20.32 42.06
N LEU A 33 -2.52 19.30 41.29
CA LEU A 33 -3.06 18.06 41.84
C LEU A 33 -1.92 17.05 41.94
N ALA A 34 -1.45 16.80 43.16
CA ALA A 34 -0.47 15.76 43.45
C ALA A 34 -1.21 14.45 43.77
N ILE A 35 -1.01 13.42 42.95
CA ILE A 35 -1.58 12.08 43.16
C ILE A 35 -0.49 11.21 43.80
N ALA A 36 -0.77 10.70 45.00
CA ALA A 36 0.21 10.03 45.85
C ALA A 36 -0.38 8.90 46.68
N GLY A 37 0.46 7.91 47.02
CA GLY A 37 0.09 6.78 47.86
C GLY A 37 -0.51 5.62 47.07
N THR A 38 -0.81 4.51 47.76
CA THR A 38 -1.18 3.23 47.11
C THR A 38 -2.66 3.13 46.74
N ALA A 39 -3.50 4.06 47.19
CA ALA A 39 -4.93 4.06 46.86
C ALA A 39 -5.19 4.98 45.66
N PRO A 40 -5.95 4.53 44.65
CA PRO A 40 -6.22 5.36 43.47
C PRO A 40 -7.12 6.54 43.80
N VAL A 41 -6.82 7.69 43.20
CA VAL A 41 -7.83 8.75 43.03
C VAL A 41 -8.79 8.24 41.96
N THR A 42 -10.10 8.16 42.28
CA THR A 42 -11.09 7.59 41.35
C THR A 42 -11.99 8.67 40.76
N LEU A 43 -12.09 8.70 39.43
CA LEU A 43 -13.03 9.50 38.66
C LEU A 43 -14.10 8.58 38.08
N LYS A 44 -15.25 8.49 38.76
CA LYS A 44 -16.40 7.69 38.32
C LYS A 44 -17.41 8.53 37.57
N ASP A 45 -17.53 8.32 36.25
CA ASP A 45 -18.41 9.11 35.37
C ASP A 45 -18.12 10.63 35.47
N VAL A 46 -16.84 10.98 35.70
CA VAL A 46 -16.34 12.35 35.84
C VAL A 46 -15.27 12.59 34.79
N ALA A 47 -15.47 13.62 33.95
CA ALA A 47 -14.46 14.14 33.04
C ALA A 47 -13.42 14.97 33.79
N LEU A 48 -12.26 15.15 33.18
CA LEU A 48 -11.13 15.91 33.72
C LEU A 48 -10.85 17.11 32.81
N ASP A 49 -10.83 18.31 33.36
CA ASP A 49 -10.42 19.55 32.70
C ASP A 49 -9.22 20.11 33.48
N ASN A 50 -8.01 19.89 32.97
CA ASN A 50 -6.78 20.28 33.63
C ASN A 50 -6.09 21.46 32.91
N ASP A 51 -6.29 22.66 33.46
CA ASP A 51 -5.56 23.89 33.13
C ASP A 51 -4.36 24.15 34.06
N GLY A 52 -4.17 23.30 35.07
CA GLY A 52 -3.09 23.39 36.06
C GLY A 52 -1.96 22.41 35.79
N VAL A 53 -1.45 21.78 36.85
CA VAL A 53 -0.44 20.71 36.77
C VAL A 53 -0.94 19.48 37.50
N ILE A 54 -0.92 18.33 36.85
CA ILE A 54 -1.04 17.03 37.52
C ILE A 54 0.36 16.46 37.66
N THR A 55 0.75 16.14 38.90
CA THR A 55 1.98 15.40 39.17
C THR A 55 1.65 14.13 39.93
N THR A 56 2.21 13.03 39.46
CA THR A 56 2.21 11.76 40.19
C THR A 56 3.55 11.56 40.84
N VAL A 57 3.53 11.31 42.15
CA VAL A 57 4.67 10.72 42.85
C VAL A 57 4.58 9.20 42.74
N ALA A 58 5.72 8.52 42.86
CA ALA A 58 5.83 7.08 42.61
C ALA A 58 4.73 6.26 43.32
N GLY A 59 4.07 5.37 42.56
CA GLY A 59 2.95 4.54 43.02
C GLY A 59 1.59 5.24 43.13
N GLY A 60 1.51 6.55 42.84
CA GLY A 60 0.25 7.28 42.75
C GLY A 60 -0.52 6.91 41.48
N SER A 61 -1.80 6.52 41.64
CA SER A 61 -2.65 6.08 40.53
C SER A 61 -3.92 6.91 40.37
N LEU A 62 -4.31 7.15 39.12
CA LEU A 62 -5.63 7.65 38.74
C LEU A 62 -6.45 6.51 38.16
N LEU A 63 -7.62 6.24 38.73
CA LEU A 63 -8.59 5.27 38.21
C LEU A 63 -9.75 6.01 37.55
N VAL A 64 -9.98 5.76 36.27
CA VAL A 64 -11.12 6.27 35.51
C VAL A 64 -12.12 5.13 35.31
N ASN A 65 -13.30 5.23 35.94
CA ASN A 65 -14.29 4.17 35.88
C ASN A 65 -15.72 4.70 35.62
N GLY A 66 -16.66 3.78 35.50
CA GLY A 66 -18.09 4.10 35.30
C GLY A 66 -18.66 3.57 33.99
N ALA A 67 -19.83 4.07 33.60
CA ALA A 67 -20.61 3.62 32.45
C ALA A 67 -20.87 4.74 31.42
N LEU A 68 -20.36 5.95 31.66
CA LEU A 68 -20.43 7.06 30.74
C LEU A 68 -19.05 7.36 30.14
N ASP A 69 -19.06 7.85 28.90
CA ASP A 69 -17.88 8.44 28.28
C ASP A 69 -17.37 9.59 29.16
N THR A 70 -16.06 9.76 29.27
CA THR A 70 -15.40 10.84 30.03
C THR A 70 -14.29 11.49 29.23
N ASP A 71 -14.39 12.81 29.06
CA ASP A 71 -13.40 13.61 28.35
C ASP A 71 -12.23 13.97 29.27
N PHE A 72 -11.01 13.96 28.72
CA PHE A 72 -9.79 14.44 29.36
C PHE A 72 -9.24 15.62 28.57
N ASP A 73 -9.43 16.83 29.10
CA ASP A 73 -9.27 18.12 28.43
C ASP A 73 -8.45 19.12 29.27
N GLY A 74 -8.38 20.36 28.82
CA GLY A 74 -7.69 21.49 29.43
C GLY A 74 -6.31 21.72 28.84
N ILE A 75 -5.67 22.84 29.17
CA ILE A 75 -4.39 23.26 28.55
C ILE A 75 -3.12 22.93 29.36
N GLY A 76 -3.27 22.47 30.60
CA GLY A 76 -2.18 22.21 31.53
C GLY A 76 -1.48 20.85 31.31
N ALA A 77 -0.23 20.69 31.74
CA ALA A 77 0.45 19.40 31.60
C ALA A 77 -0.25 18.31 32.43
N SER A 78 -0.49 17.14 31.81
CA SER A 78 -1.15 15.99 32.44
C SER A 78 -0.24 14.77 32.38
N SER A 79 0.45 14.51 33.50
CA SER A 79 1.39 13.40 33.64
C SER A 79 0.93 12.49 34.78
N PHE A 80 0.86 11.19 34.50
CA PHE A 80 0.42 10.16 35.42
C PHE A 80 1.51 9.12 35.62
N GLY A 81 1.60 8.53 36.81
CA GLY A 81 2.46 7.40 37.14
C GLY A 81 1.73 6.18 36.64
N GLU A 82 0.70 5.78 37.38
CA GLU A 82 -0.27 4.79 36.93
C GLU A 82 -1.59 5.47 36.50
N LEU A 83 -2.09 5.13 35.31
CA LEU A 83 -3.44 5.45 34.84
C LEU A 83 -4.20 4.14 34.61
N LYS A 84 -5.35 3.97 35.26
CA LYS A 84 -6.16 2.74 35.18
C LYS A 84 -7.54 3.06 34.59
N LEU A 85 -7.98 2.25 33.63
CA LEU A 85 -9.28 2.34 33.00
C LEU A 85 -10.15 1.14 33.37
N GLU A 86 -11.33 1.43 33.90
CA GLU A 86 -12.37 0.45 34.22
C GLU A 86 -13.75 0.96 33.76
N LYS A 87 -13.92 1.13 32.44
CA LYS A 87 -15.21 1.53 31.86
C LYS A 87 -16.05 0.32 31.50
N SER A 88 -17.35 0.45 31.75
CA SER A 88 -18.37 -0.57 31.50
C SER A 88 -19.26 -0.18 30.32
N GLY A 89 -19.93 -1.18 29.71
CA GLY A 89 -20.94 -0.93 28.68
C GLY A 89 -20.41 -0.37 27.36
N GLY A 90 -19.10 -0.51 27.08
CA GLY A 90 -18.47 0.07 25.89
C GLY A 90 -18.16 1.57 26.02
N ALA A 91 -18.33 2.15 27.20
CA ALA A 91 -17.98 3.53 27.46
C ALA A 91 -16.47 3.78 27.33
N LYS A 92 -16.11 5.02 27.04
CA LYS A 92 -14.78 5.44 26.66
C LYS A 92 -14.16 6.45 27.62
N MET A 93 -12.84 6.45 27.71
CA MET A 93 -12.08 7.64 28.09
C MET A 93 -11.62 8.32 26.80
N ILE A 94 -11.95 9.60 26.60
CA ILE A 94 -11.69 10.31 25.35
C ILE A 94 -10.67 11.41 25.61
N LEU A 95 -9.53 11.37 24.91
CA LEU A 95 -8.52 12.41 25.01
C LEU A 95 -8.93 13.64 24.19
N LYS A 96 -8.73 14.84 24.76
CA LYS A 96 -8.82 16.13 24.07
C LYS A 96 -7.47 16.86 24.07
N LYS A 97 -6.44 16.19 24.57
CA LYS A 97 -5.07 16.67 24.72
C LYS A 97 -4.11 15.48 24.86
N ASP A 98 -2.82 15.76 24.67
CA ASP A 98 -1.76 14.82 24.98
C ASP A 98 -1.63 14.57 26.49
N ILE A 99 -1.21 13.34 26.84
CA ILE A 99 -0.91 12.95 28.22
C ILE A 99 0.42 12.19 28.28
N SER A 100 1.03 12.13 29.45
CA SER A 100 2.23 11.33 29.69
C SER A 100 2.00 10.26 30.76
N ILE A 101 2.53 9.07 30.54
CA ILE A 101 2.49 7.93 31.46
C ILE A 101 3.91 7.58 31.86
N ASN A 102 4.20 7.57 33.16
CA ASN A 102 5.54 7.37 33.69
C ASN A 102 5.78 5.94 34.18
N GLU A 103 4.73 5.22 34.61
CA GLU A 103 4.83 3.86 35.14
C GLU A 103 3.95 2.88 34.37
N SER A 104 2.62 3.04 34.35
CA SER A 104 1.74 2.12 33.63
C SER A 104 0.41 2.72 33.19
N LEU A 105 -0.09 2.25 32.05
CA LEU A 105 -1.46 2.44 31.58
C LEU A 105 -2.15 1.07 31.61
N THR A 106 -3.04 0.85 32.57
CA THR A 106 -3.79 -0.41 32.69
C THR A 106 -5.21 -0.27 32.14
N LEU A 107 -5.56 -1.10 31.16
CA LEU A 107 -6.87 -1.16 30.53
C LEU A 107 -7.64 -2.39 31.01
N ALA A 108 -8.11 -2.37 32.25
CA ALA A 108 -8.86 -3.49 32.82
C ALA A 108 -10.23 -3.70 32.15
N SER A 109 -10.88 -2.61 31.71
CA SER A 109 -12.05 -2.65 30.82
C SER A 109 -12.29 -1.32 30.13
N GLY A 110 -12.90 -1.37 28.94
CA GLY A 110 -13.32 -0.20 28.18
C GLY A 110 -12.28 0.32 27.17
N LEU A 111 -12.64 1.38 26.46
CA LEU A 111 -11.81 1.89 25.37
C LEU A 111 -11.19 3.25 25.75
N LEU A 112 -9.92 3.44 25.41
CA LEU A 112 -9.26 4.74 25.46
C LEU A 112 -9.20 5.30 24.03
N ASP A 113 -9.97 6.34 23.76
CA ASP A 113 -10.03 7.01 22.46
C ASP A 113 -9.01 8.15 22.40
N LEU A 114 -8.01 7.99 21.55
CA LEU A 114 -6.94 8.97 21.35
C LEU A 114 -7.48 10.29 20.78
N ASN A 115 -8.51 10.21 19.94
CA ASN A 115 -9.20 11.37 19.36
C ASN A 115 -8.21 12.47 18.87
N GLY A 116 -7.17 12.04 18.13
CA GLY A 116 -6.15 12.92 17.56
C GLY A 116 -4.96 13.27 18.45
N ASN A 117 -4.89 12.74 19.69
CA ASN A 117 -3.86 13.09 20.67
C ASN A 117 -2.85 11.96 20.89
N THR A 118 -1.73 12.30 21.51
CA THR A 118 -0.64 11.37 21.78
C THR A 118 -0.53 11.02 23.26
N ILE A 119 -0.36 9.73 23.55
CA ILE A 119 0.08 9.24 24.85
C ILE A 119 1.59 9.05 24.79
N PHE A 120 2.33 9.79 25.60
CA PHE A 120 3.78 9.64 25.73
C PHE A 120 4.13 8.71 26.89
N LEU A 121 4.78 7.59 26.59
CA LEU A 121 5.31 6.66 27.57
C LEU A 121 6.74 7.04 27.97
N SER A 122 7.03 7.02 29.26
CA SER A 122 8.42 6.98 29.73
C SER A 122 9.11 5.69 29.28
N PRO A 123 10.45 5.64 29.21
CA PRO A 123 11.19 4.49 28.66
C PRO A 123 10.93 3.13 29.33
N THR A 124 10.38 3.13 30.55
CA THR A 124 10.05 1.93 31.33
C THR A 124 8.55 1.73 31.52
N ALA A 125 7.71 2.62 30.98
CA ALA A 125 6.28 2.55 31.17
C ALA A 125 5.65 1.47 30.30
N THR A 126 4.60 0.82 30.81
CA THR A 126 3.90 -0.27 30.11
C THR A 126 2.44 0.06 29.81
N VAL A 127 1.90 -0.55 28.76
CA VAL A 127 0.46 -0.65 28.50
C VAL A 127 0.02 -2.07 28.81
N ASP A 128 -0.91 -2.22 29.75
CA ASP A 128 -1.31 -3.54 30.26
C ASP A 128 -2.81 -3.76 30.12
N GLY A 129 -3.23 -5.01 29.89
CA GLY A 129 -4.65 -5.38 29.86
C GLY A 129 -5.34 -5.16 28.52
N GLU A 130 -4.62 -4.85 27.45
CA GLU A 130 -5.23 -4.76 26.12
C GLU A 130 -5.83 -6.11 25.69
N SER A 131 -7.00 -6.05 25.04
CA SER A 131 -7.78 -7.18 24.55
C SER A 131 -8.76 -6.74 23.45
N GLU A 132 -9.46 -7.71 22.86
CA GLU A 132 -10.54 -7.49 21.88
C GLU A 132 -11.63 -6.50 22.35
N THR A 133 -11.80 -6.33 23.66
CA THR A 133 -12.87 -5.50 24.26
C THR A 133 -12.38 -4.34 25.12
N SER A 134 -11.06 -4.26 25.35
CA SER A 134 -10.44 -3.23 26.19
C SER A 134 -9.10 -2.83 25.58
N ARG A 135 -9.00 -1.67 24.94
CA ARG A 135 -7.79 -1.26 24.20
C ARG A 135 -7.76 0.23 23.93
N ILE A 136 -6.62 0.72 23.47
CA ILE A 136 -6.49 2.04 22.87
C ILE A 136 -7.09 2.01 21.45
N ILE A 137 -7.82 3.05 21.07
CA ILE A 137 -8.41 3.23 19.73
C ILE A 137 -8.20 4.67 19.25
N GLY A 138 -8.40 4.89 17.95
CA GLY A 138 -8.47 6.23 17.36
C GLY A 138 -8.04 6.23 15.91
N SER A 139 -8.84 6.84 15.02
CA SER A 139 -8.45 7.03 13.62
C SER A 139 -7.30 8.03 13.45
N ASP A 140 -7.03 8.82 14.49
CA ASP A 140 -5.97 9.81 14.58
C ASP A 140 -5.40 9.82 16.00
N GLY A 141 -4.15 10.26 16.14
CA GLY A 141 -3.39 10.19 17.38
C GLY A 141 -2.54 8.92 17.49
N ALA A 142 -1.73 8.82 18.54
CA ALA A 142 -0.83 7.69 18.71
C ALA A 142 -0.44 7.43 20.17
N ILE A 143 0.26 6.33 20.39
CA ILE A 143 1.04 6.11 21.60
C ILE A 143 2.52 6.02 21.23
N GLU A 144 3.38 6.70 21.97
CA GLU A 144 4.80 6.84 21.65
C GLU A 144 5.68 6.45 22.85
N ILE A 145 6.75 5.70 22.58
CA ILE A 145 7.82 5.39 23.54
C ILE A 145 9.18 5.63 22.88
N THR A 146 10.15 6.13 23.64
CA THR A 146 11.56 6.19 23.21
C THR A 146 12.42 5.55 24.28
N LEU A 147 13.25 4.57 23.88
CA LEU A 147 14.12 3.79 24.76
C LEU A 147 15.34 3.27 24.02
N GLY A 148 16.38 2.86 24.74
CA GLY A 148 17.54 2.18 24.15
C GLY A 148 17.25 0.72 23.85
N LEU A 149 17.60 0.26 22.65
CA LEU A 149 17.49 -1.14 22.23
C LEU A 149 18.85 -1.66 21.74
N ASP A 150 19.70 -2.05 22.68
CA ASP A 150 21.01 -2.67 22.40
C ASP A 150 20.87 -4.20 22.35
N ALA A 151 21.00 -4.80 21.16
CA ALA A 151 20.83 -6.22 20.90
C ALA A 151 19.55 -6.82 21.53
N PRO A 152 18.36 -6.30 21.17
CA PRO A 152 17.10 -6.74 21.79
C PRO A 152 16.89 -8.24 21.58
N SER A 153 16.49 -8.95 22.65
CA SER A 153 16.28 -10.41 22.64
C SER A 153 14.84 -10.74 23.02
N GLY A 154 13.89 -10.39 22.16
CA GLY A 154 12.47 -10.59 22.40
C GLY A 154 11.84 -9.48 23.24
N VAL A 155 12.23 -8.23 22.98
CA VAL A 155 11.74 -7.06 23.73
C VAL A 155 10.51 -6.50 23.04
N ASP A 156 9.41 -6.29 23.79
CA ASP A 156 8.22 -5.54 23.37
C ASP A 156 8.18 -4.19 24.12
N PRO A 157 8.73 -3.11 23.53
CA PRO A 157 8.83 -1.81 24.19
C PRO A 157 7.46 -1.29 24.61
N GLY A 158 7.28 -1.12 25.93
CA GLY A 158 6.03 -0.62 26.51
C GLY A 158 4.83 -1.53 26.34
N ASN A 159 5.01 -2.81 25.98
CA ASN A 159 3.94 -3.75 25.63
C ASN A 159 3.08 -3.22 24.47
N LEU A 160 3.70 -2.56 23.50
CA LEU A 160 2.97 -1.96 22.39
C LEU A 160 2.52 -3.00 21.36
N GLY A 161 3.02 -4.23 21.40
CA GLY A 161 2.63 -5.32 20.51
C GLY A 161 3.53 -5.44 19.26
N LEU A 162 4.76 -4.91 19.34
CA LEU A 162 5.80 -5.09 18.32
C LEU A 162 7.09 -5.54 19.01
N VAL A 163 7.43 -6.81 18.85
CA VAL A 163 8.60 -7.43 19.49
C VAL A 163 9.81 -7.37 18.58
N PHE A 164 10.95 -7.01 19.14
CA PHE A 164 12.23 -6.92 18.45
C PHE A 164 13.18 -8.02 18.92
N LEU A 165 13.79 -8.73 17.95
CA LEU A 165 14.92 -9.61 18.17
C LEU A 165 16.05 -9.24 17.19
N SER A 166 17.22 -8.88 17.70
CA SER A 166 18.40 -8.58 16.89
C SER A 166 19.68 -8.75 17.72
N SER A 167 20.77 -9.12 17.05
CA SER A 167 22.12 -9.01 17.65
C SER A 167 22.71 -7.61 17.52
N ASP A 168 22.09 -6.75 16.71
CA ASP A 168 22.57 -5.39 16.44
C ASP A 168 22.09 -4.42 17.52
N ASP A 169 22.87 -3.37 17.75
CA ASP A 169 22.47 -2.23 18.56
C ASP A 169 21.66 -1.24 17.72
N LEU A 170 20.38 -1.06 18.05
CA LEU A 170 19.48 -0.10 17.39
C LEU A 170 19.69 1.33 17.93
N GLY A 171 20.40 1.49 19.06
CA GLY A 171 20.57 2.76 19.75
C GLY A 171 19.28 3.26 20.40
N SER A 172 19.13 4.58 20.55
CA SER A 172 17.86 5.16 21.00
C SER A 172 16.83 4.96 19.89
N THR A 173 15.73 4.28 20.21
CA THR A 173 14.68 3.94 19.24
C THR A 173 13.37 4.60 19.65
N ARG A 174 12.83 5.45 18.78
CA ARG A 174 11.48 6.00 18.92
C ARG A 174 10.48 5.08 18.22
N ILE A 175 9.47 4.64 18.95
CA ILE A 175 8.42 3.75 18.47
C ILE A 175 7.08 4.43 18.69
N VAL A 176 6.29 4.53 17.63
CA VAL A 176 4.96 5.13 17.64
C VAL A 176 3.96 4.10 17.13
N ARG A 177 2.94 3.76 17.93
CA ARG A 177 1.82 2.90 17.49
C ARG A 177 0.60 3.76 17.20
N GLY A 178 0.14 3.73 15.95
CA GLY A 178 -1.13 4.31 15.53
C GLY A 178 -2.21 3.24 15.37
N HIS A 179 -3.47 3.66 15.39
CA HIS A 179 -4.64 2.76 15.35
C HIS A 179 -5.54 3.01 14.12
N ALA A 180 -4.96 3.64 13.09
CA ALA A 180 -5.64 4.03 11.87
C ALA A 180 -5.34 3.06 10.72
N GLN A 181 -6.35 2.80 9.90
CA GLN A 181 -6.19 2.09 8.63
C GLN A 181 -5.20 2.85 7.73
N GLN A 182 -4.28 2.13 7.11
CA GLN A 182 -3.40 2.65 6.07
C GLN A 182 -3.96 2.33 4.68
N SER A 183 -3.53 3.09 3.68
CA SER A 183 -3.85 2.87 2.27
C SER A 183 -2.64 3.26 1.42
N ALA A 184 -2.45 2.60 0.28
CA ALA A 184 -1.37 2.90 -0.64
C ALA A 184 -1.79 3.97 -1.66
N ALA A 185 -0.94 4.97 -1.87
CA ALA A 185 -1.21 6.02 -2.84
C ALA A 185 -1.35 5.45 -4.25
N GLY A 186 -2.41 5.82 -4.96
CA GLY A 186 -2.65 5.37 -6.33
C GLY A 186 -3.15 3.93 -6.47
N ILE A 187 -3.44 3.21 -5.38
CA ILE A 187 -4.04 1.87 -5.39
C ILE A 187 -5.44 1.93 -4.76
N PRO A 188 -6.50 2.14 -5.57
CA PRO A 188 -7.86 2.24 -5.06
C PRO A 188 -8.30 0.98 -4.32
N GLY A 189 -8.85 1.15 -3.11
CA GLY A 189 -9.34 0.04 -2.29
C GLY A 189 -8.28 -0.67 -1.47
N SER A 190 -7.00 -0.30 -1.58
CA SER A 190 -5.96 -0.79 -0.68
C SER A 190 -6.24 -0.39 0.76
N LYS A 191 -6.11 -1.35 1.67
CA LYS A 191 -6.34 -1.13 3.10
C LYS A 191 -5.51 -2.09 3.95
N SER A 192 -4.98 -1.58 5.05
CA SER A 192 -4.36 -2.37 6.11
C SER A 192 -5.36 -2.67 7.23
N LEU A 193 -4.91 -3.43 8.23
CA LEU A 193 -5.59 -3.46 9.52
C LEU A 193 -5.55 -2.08 10.22
N LEU A 194 -6.31 -1.90 11.28
CA LEU A 194 -6.39 -0.69 12.09
C LEU A 194 -5.19 -0.52 13.05
N ARG A 195 -3.98 -0.81 12.59
CA ARG A 195 -2.74 -0.63 13.35
C ARG A 195 -1.54 -0.43 12.45
N TYR A 196 -0.69 0.51 12.82
CA TYR A 196 0.64 0.66 12.23
C TYR A 196 1.65 1.06 13.29
N TYR A 197 2.92 0.81 13.02
CA TYR A 197 4.04 1.29 13.83
C TYR A 197 4.96 2.16 13.00
N ASP A 198 5.39 3.30 13.52
CA ASP A 198 6.58 3.99 13.03
C ASP A 198 7.75 3.71 13.97
N VAL A 199 8.86 3.20 13.43
CA VAL A 199 10.04 2.81 14.19
C VAL A 199 11.26 3.53 13.66
N PHE A 200 11.87 4.36 14.51
CA PHE A 200 13.03 5.18 14.16
C PHE A 200 14.18 4.92 15.14
N PRO A 201 15.04 3.94 14.87
CA PRO A 201 16.28 3.72 15.61
C PRO A 201 17.36 4.72 15.19
N ASP A 202 18.29 5.03 16.10
CA ASP A 202 19.49 5.82 15.78
C ASP A 202 20.38 5.09 14.77
N ASN A 203 20.50 3.77 14.91
CA ASN A 203 21.27 2.91 14.02
C ASN A 203 20.32 2.16 13.09
N ASN A 204 20.19 2.59 11.82
CA ASN A 204 19.16 2.09 10.91
C ASN A 204 19.66 1.63 9.53
N SER A 205 20.82 0.97 9.47
CA SER A 205 21.42 0.57 8.19
C SER A 205 22.02 -0.82 8.29
N GLY A 206 21.60 -1.72 7.40
CA GLY A 206 22.17 -3.06 7.29
C GLY A 206 21.94 -3.92 8.54
N LEU A 207 20.82 -3.69 9.22
CA LEU A 207 20.43 -4.46 10.40
C LEU A 207 20.01 -5.89 10.03
N ASN A 208 19.81 -6.72 11.05
CA ASN A 208 19.18 -8.03 10.94
C ASN A 208 18.14 -8.20 12.06
N VAL A 209 17.02 -7.48 11.94
CA VAL A 209 15.95 -7.47 12.95
C VAL A 209 14.87 -8.49 12.59
N ASP A 210 14.58 -9.40 13.50
CA ASP A 210 13.33 -10.16 13.46
C ASP A 210 12.25 -9.37 14.20
N LEU A 211 11.14 -9.13 13.52
CA LEU A 211 9.95 -8.48 14.09
C LEU A 211 8.85 -9.50 14.33
N ILE A 212 8.20 -9.38 15.49
CA ILE A 212 6.93 -10.06 15.78
C ILE A 212 5.85 -9.00 15.95
N PHE A 213 4.88 -8.99 15.06
CA PHE A 213 3.74 -8.09 15.06
C PHE A 213 2.53 -8.80 15.67
N HIS A 214 2.04 -8.30 16.80
CA HIS A 214 0.79 -8.76 17.41
C HIS A 214 -0.39 -7.86 17.02
N TYR A 215 -1.57 -8.46 16.86
CA TYR A 215 -2.81 -7.76 16.51
C TYR A 215 -4.02 -8.29 17.29
N PHE A 216 -5.13 -7.57 17.23
CA PHE A 216 -6.45 -8.05 17.68
C PHE A 216 -7.36 -8.31 16.49
N ASP A 217 -8.26 -9.28 16.59
CA ASP A 217 -9.20 -9.66 15.52
C ASP A 217 -10.09 -8.48 15.13
N VAL A 218 -10.50 -7.70 16.13
CA VAL A 218 -11.30 -6.49 15.96
C VAL A 218 -10.59 -5.40 15.15
N GLU A 219 -9.27 -5.48 14.98
CA GLU A 219 -8.48 -4.53 14.20
C GLU A 219 -8.30 -4.95 12.74
N LEU A 220 -8.66 -6.18 12.37
CA LEU A 220 -8.44 -6.72 11.02
C LEU A 220 -9.10 -5.93 9.89
N ASP A 221 -10.08 -5.08 10.20
CA ASP A 221 -10.86 -4.33 9.22
C ASP A 221 -11.47 -5.24 8.12
N GLY A 222 -11.83 -6.48 8.48
CA GLY A 222 -12.38 -7.46 7.54
C GLY A 222 -11.35 -8.10 6.60
N ILE A 223 -10.05 -7.90 6.82
CA ILE A 223 -9.00 -8.68 6.19
C ILE A 223 -8.96 -10.08 6.86
N PRO A 224 -9.09 -11.18 6.09
CA PRO A 224 -8.94 -12.52 6.66
C PRO A 224 -7.53 -12.72 7.21
N GLU A 225 -7.37 -13.32 8.39
CA GLU A 225 -6.06 -13.57 9.00
C GLU A 225 -5.13 -14.40 8.10
N SER A 226 -5.71 -15.29 7.29
CA SER A 226 -4.98 -16.09 6.29
C SER A 226 -4.34 -15.26 5.17
N GLU A 227 -4.72 -14.00 5.03
CA GLU A 227 -4.19 -13.08 4.02
C GLU A 227 -3.22 -12.05 4.60
N LEU A 228 -3.02 -12.01 5.92
CA LEU A 228 -2.18 -10.99 6.55
C LEU A 228 -0.70 -11.19 6.21
N GLU A 229 -0.10 -10.16 5.65
CA GLU A 229 1.34 -10.08 5.44
C GLU A 229 1.91 -8.77 5.99
N LEU A 230 3.20 -8.76 6.34
CA LEU A 230 3.88 -7.55 6.80
C LEU A 230 4.20 -6.64 5.62
N TRP A 231 3.87 -5.36 5.75
CA TRP A 231 4.19 -4.31 4.79
C TRP A 231 5.03 -3.24 5.44
N GLN A 232 5.98 -2.68 4.68
CA GLN A 232 6.86 -1.62 5.11
C GLN A 232 6.68 -0.37 4.25
N SER A 233 6.80 0.81 4.83
CA SER A 233 6.79 2.10 4.12
C SER A 233 7.86 3.04 4.67
N ASP A 234 8.69 3.57 3.77
CA ASP A 234 9.77 4.51 4.11
C ASP A 234 9.34 5.99 3.99
N ASP A 235 8.11 6.26 3.59
CA ASP A 235 7.58 7.60 3.31
C ASP A 235 6.27 7.90 4.04
N ALA A 236 6.16 7.39 5.28
CA ALA A 236 5.03 7.60 6.17
C ALA A 236 3.68 7.13 5.60
N GLY A 237 3.70 6.00 4.89
CA GLY A 237 2.52 5.28 4.40
C GLY A 237 2.03 5.70 3.02
N ALA A 238 2.81 6.46 2.24
CA ALA A 238 2.43 6.80 0.88
C ALA A 238 2.68 5.63 -0.09
N ASN A 239 3.87 5.03 -0.02
CA ASN A 239 4.25 3.84 -0.78
C ASN A 239 4.56 2.68 0.16
N TRP A 240 4.16 1.47 -0.23
CA TRP A 240 4.28 0.26 0.58
C TRP A 240 5.01 -0.83 -0.19
N VAL A 241 5.91 -1.52 0.50
CA VAL A 241 6.69 -2.65 0.00
C VAL A 241 6.32 -3.88 0.83
N LEU A 242 5.91 -4.95 0.15
CA LEU A 242 5.60 -6.21 0.79
C LEU A 242 6.87 -6.83 1.36
N GLN A 243 6.87 -7.11 2.66
CA GLN A 243 7.93 -7.87 3.32
C GLN A 243 7.57 -9.37 3.43
N GLY A 244 6.27 -9.68 3.51
CA GLY A 244 5.77 -11.04 3.70
C GLY A 244 5.84 -11.46 5.16
N PHE A 245 6.10 -12.74 5.42
CA PHE A 245 6.30 -13.28 6.75
C PHE A 245 7.19 -14.53 6.71
N ALA A 246 7.88 -14.79 7.83
CA ALA A 246 8.57 -16.05 8.09
C ALA A 246 7.62 -17.08 8.75
N SER A 247 6.71 -16.62 9.61
CA SER A 247 5.62 -17.43 10.17
C SER A 247 4.42 -16.58 10.56
N ALA A 248 3.23 -17.17 10.48
CA ALA A 248 1.96 -16.55 10.84
C ALA A 248 1.15 -17.50 11.73
N SER A 249 0.44 -16.96 12.73
CA SER A 249 -0.41 -17.74 13.64
C SER A 249 -1.65 -16.96 14.04
N ALA A 250 -2.79 -17.37 13.48
CA ALA A 250 -4.13 -16.89 13.87
C ALA A 250 -4.56 -17.36 15.27
N ALA A 251 -3.89 -18.36 15.85
CA ALA A 251 -4.20 -18.80 17.21
C ALA A 251 -3.58 -17.87 18.28
N SER A 252 -2.52 -17.15 17.91
CA SER A 252 -1.78 -16.22 18.79
C SER A 252 -1.76 -14.79 18.24
N ASN A 253 -2.55 -14.52 17.20
CA ASN A 253 -2.65 -13.25 16.49
C ASN A 253 -1.29 -12.61 16.22
N GLU A 254 -0.44 -13.36 15.53
CA GLU A 254 0.97 -13.04 15.34
C GLU A 254 1.41 -13.19 13.89
N ILE A 255 2.15 -12.20 13.38
CA ILE A 255 2.96 -12.28 12.18
C ILE A 255 4.43 -12.06 12.55
N ARG A 256 5.31 -13.00 12.20
CA ARG A 256 6.75 -12.87 12.37
C ARG A 256 7.43 -12.67 11.01
N MET A 257 8.35 -11.72 10.93
CA MET A 257 9.26 -11.53 9.79
C MET A 257 10.70 -11.50 10.28
N ASN A 258 11.62 -12.13 9.55
CA ASN A 258 13.03 -12.23 9.94
C ASN A 258 13.91 -11.36 9.05
N GLY A 259 15.01 -10.85 9.62
CA GLY A 259 16.09 -10.20 8.88
C GLY A 259 15.74 -8.89 8.16
N ILE A 260 14.92 -8.07 8.80
CA ILE A 260 14.62 -6.71 8.33
C ILE A 260 15.87 -5.83 8.49
N SER A 261 16.29 -5.20 7.39
CA SER A 261 17.57 -4.47 7.30
C SER A 261 17.50 -2.98 7.58
N THR A 262 16.29 -2.42 7.55
CA THR A 262 15.96 -1.03 7.91
C THR A 262 14.58 -1.00 8.55
N LEU A 263 14.40 -0.17 9.56
CA LEU A 263 13.15 0.04 10.28
C LEU A 263 12.52 1.38 9.86
N SER A 264 11.22 1.37 9.61
CA SER A 264 10.46 2.57 9.22
C SER A 264 9.01 2.40 9.65
N ARG A 265 8.03 2.58 8.75
CA ARG A 265 6.62 2.28 9.05
C ARG A 265 6.30 0.83 8.74
N PHE A 266 5.58 0.16 9.63
CA PHE A 266 5.07 -1.20 9.44
C PHE A 266 3.55 -1.28 9.67
N THR A 267 2.88 -2.12 8.89
CA THR A 267 1.47 -2.53 9.11
C THR A 267 1.26 -3.94 8.57
N LEU A 268 0.09 -4.54 8.80
CA LEU A 268 -0.33 -5.76 8.10
C LEU A 268 -1.49 -5.46 7.14
N ALA A 269 -1.44 -6.05 5.97
CA ALA A 269 -2.48 -5.93 4.96
C ALA A 269 -2.56 -7.21 4.12
N SER A 270 -3.66 -7.36 3.37
CA SER A 270 -3.79 -8.47 2.42
C SER A 270 -2.87 -8.28 1.23
N ALA A 271 -2.05 -9.29 0.91
CA ALA A 271 -1.29 -9.34 -0.33
C ALA A 271 -2.18 -9.28 -1.58
N THR A 272 -3.45 -9.68 -1.48
CA THR A 272 -4.39 -9.71 -2.61
C THR A 272 -5.11 -8.37 -2.85
N THR A 273 -5.05 -7.43 -1.90
CA THR A 273 -5.61 -6.07 -2.05
C THR A 273 -4.64 -5.07 -2.67
N ALA A 274 -3.39 -5.49 -2.86
CA ALA A 274 -2.44 -4.90 -3.78
C ALA A 274 -1.78 -6.05 -4.54
N PRO A 275 -2.39 -6.60 -5.61
CA PRO A 275 -1.58 -7.27 -6.61
C PRO A 275 -0.67 -6.16 -7.12
N LEU A 276 0.57 -6.12 -6.68
CA LEU A 276 1.61 -5.56 -7.51
C LEU A 276 2.11 -6.76 -8.32
N PRO A 277 1.50 -7.02 -9.49
CA PRO A 277 2.03 -7.99 -10.42
C PRO A 277 3.49 -7.62 -10.72
N VAL A 278 4.25 -8.62 -11.15
CA VAL A 278 5.64 -8.49 -11.60
C VAL A 278 5.96 -7.10 -12.16
N ASN A 279 6.97 -6.44 -11.59
CA ASN A 279 7.44 -5.17 -12.12
C ASN A 279 8.24 -5.44 -13.38
N LEU A 280 7.64 -5.19 -14.54
CA LEU A 280 8.25 -5.44 -15.85
C LEU A 280 9.12 -4.24 -16.26
N LEU A 281 10.43 -4.46 -16.42
CA LEU A 281 11.36 -3.44 -16.92
C LEU A 281 11.18 -3.20 -18.42
N TYR A 282 11.03 -4.27 -19.19
CA TYR A 282 10.72 -4.22 -20.61
C TYR A 282 10.06 -5.52 -21.08
N PHE A 283 9.33 -5.45 -22.18
CA PHE A 283 8.81 -6.59 -22.94
C PHE A 283 8.82 -6.21 -24.41
N ASP A 284 9.55 -6.97 -25.23
CA ASP A 284 9.75 -6.67 -26.64
C ASP A 284 9.71 -7.95 -27.50
N ALA A 285 9.31 -7.78 -28.76
CA ALA A 285 9.29 -8.84 -29.76
C ALA A 285 9.97 -8.32 -31.02
N ARG A 286 11.04 -8.98 -31.46
CA ARG A 286 11.83 -8.58 -32.63
C ARG A 286 12.27 -9.76 -33.46
N CYS A 287 12.57 -9.50 -34.72
CA CYS A 287 13.11 -10.51 -35.63
C CYS A 287 14.63 -10.40 -35.68
N ASP A 288 15.31 -11.54 -35.51
CA ASP A 288 16.74 -11.68 -35.71
C ASP A 288 17.00 -12.72 -36.82
N GLY A 289 17.16 -12.21 -38.04
CA GLY A 289 17.27 -13.03 -39.25
C GLY A 289 15.99 -13.85 -39.50
N ALA A 290 16.09 -15.18 -39.39
CA ALA A 290 14.97 -16.11 -39.57
C ALA A 290 14.28 -16.48 -38.24
N LEU A 291 14.74 -15.94 -37.12
CA LEU A 291 14.19 -16.21 -35.79
C LEU A 291 13.34 -15.04 -35.31
N LEU A 292 12.25 -15.37 -34.64
CA LEU A 292 11.45 -14.44 -33.86
C LEU A 292 11.87 -14.56 -32.40
N LEU A 293 12.28 -13.44 -31.81
CA LEU A 293 12.77 -13.35 -30.45
C LEU A 293 11.81 -12.48 -29.63
N VAL A 294 11.30 -13.04 -28.53
CA VAL A 294 10.50 -12.32 -27.53
C VAL A 294 11.29 -12.30 -26.22
N GLU A 295 11.55 -11.13 -25.69
CA GLU A 295 12.37 -10.93 -24.49
C GLU A 295 11.67 -10.02 -23.50
N TRP A 296 11.87 -10.31 -22.21
CA TRP A 296 11.43 -9.43 -21.15
C TRP A 296 12.35 -9.53 -19.95
N ALA A 297 12.34 -8.46 -19.16
CA ALA A 297 13.00 -8.46 -17.87
C ALA A 297 12.06 -7.96 -16.78
N THR A 298 12.17 -8.58 -15.61
CA THR A 298 11.49 -8.17 -14.39
C THR A 298 12.49 -7.40 -13.51
N GLY A 299 12.04 -6.36 -12.82
CA GLY A 299 12.82 -5.66 -11.80
C GLY A 299 12.60 -6.31 -10.43
N SER A 300 11.38 -6.77 -10.18
CA SER A 300 10.98 -7.55 -9.03
C SER A 300 9.81 -8.48 -9.36
N GLU A 301 9.73 -9.60 -8.65
CA GLU A 301 8.64 -10.58 -8.75
C GLU A 301 8.13 -10.87 -7.34
N ALA A 302 6.82 -10.91 -7.16
CA ALA A 302 6.17 -11.25 -5.90
C ALA A 302 5.10 -12.29 -6.18
N HIS A 303 5.16 -13.41 -5.46
CA HIS A 303 4.24 -14.55 -5.56
C HIS A 303 4.05 -15.15 -6.97
N ASN A 304 4.96 -14.84 -7.90
CA ASN A 304 4.87 -15.24 -9.29
C ASN A 304 5.24 -16.72 -9.47
N ALA A 305 4.25 -17.58 -9.73
CA ALA A 305 4.48 -18.98 -9.97
C ALA A 305 4.94 -19.25 -11.41
N ALA A 306 4.35 -18.55 -12.39
CA ALA A 306 4.68 -18.74 -13.80
C ALA A 306 4.29 -17.56 -14.69
N PHE A 307 5.05 -17.38 -15.77
CA PHE A 307 4.65 -16.59 -16.91
C PHE A 307 4.12 -17.49 -18.03
N LEU A 308 3.07 -17.04 -18.70
CA LEU A 308 2.55 -17.59 -19.94
C LEU A 308 2.69 -16.54 -21.04
N LEU A 309 3.54 -16.83 -22.02
CA LEU A 309 3.65 -16.07 -23.24
C LEU A 309 2.48 -16.43 -24.15
N GLU A 310 1.69 -15.43 -24.55
CA GLU A 310 0.55 -15.59 -25.44
C GLU A 310 0.82 -14.93 -26.80
N HIS A 311 0.34 -15.57 -27.86
CA HIS A 311 0.42 -15.10 -29.24
C HIS A 311 -0.97 -14.91 -29.83
N SER A 312 -1.08 -13.91 -30.71
CA SER A 312 -2.29 -13.60 -31.46
C SER A 312 -1.96 -13.13 -32.88
N ASP A 313 -2.73 -13.58 -33.86
CA ASP A 313 -2.62 -13.13 -35.26
C ASP A 313 -3.36 -11.81 -35.53
N ASP A 314 -4.39 -11.51 -34.72
CA ASP A 314 -5.34 -10.40 -34.93
C ASP A 314 -5.32 -9.37 -33.79
N GLY A 315 -4.64 -9.67 -32.69
CA GLY A 315 -4.59 -8.84 -31.47
C GLY A 315 -5.82 -9.02 -30.56
N GLU A 316 -6.78 -9.85 -30.94
CA GLU A 316 -8.05 -10.06 -30.23
C GLU A 316 -8.16 -11.48 -29.67
N SER A 317 -7.79 -12.49 -30.47
CA SER A 317 -7.83 -13.90 -30.14
C SER A 317 -6.44 -14.38 -29.72
N TRP A 318 -6.29 -14.75 -28.45
CA TRP A 318 -5.00 -15.10 -27.86
C TRP A 318 -4.89 -16.59 -27.58
N SER A 319 -3.72 -17.16 -27.87
CA SER A 319 -3.39 -18.55 -27.60
C SER A 319 -2.08 -18.66 -26.83
N ALA A 320 -1.98 -19.68 -25.98
CA ALA A 320 -0.78 -19.95 -25.21
C ALA A 320 0.35 -20.44 -26.13
N LEU A 321 1.51 -19.79 -26.08
CA LEU A 321 2.68 -20.13 -26.88
C LEU A 321 3.72 -20.91 -26.06
N ALA A 322 4.06 -20.41 -24.88
CA ALA A 322 5.05 -21.02 -23.99
C ALA A 322 4.82 -20.61 -22.53
N SER A 323 5.24 -21.46 -21.59
CA SER A 323 5.19 -21.20 -20.15
C SER A 323 6.60 -21.19 -19.58
N PHE A 324 6.85 -20.30 -18.63
CA PHE A 324 8.12 -20.11 -17.95
C PHE A 324 7.86 -20.10 -16.45
N GLU A 325 8.70 -20.79 -15.67
CA GLU A 325 8.60 -20.71 -14.22
C GLU A 325 9.00 -19.30 -13.74
N GLY A 326 8.16 -18.74 -12.88
CA GLY A 326 8.44 -17.49 -12.18
C GLY A 326 9.48 -17.69 -11.09
N ALA A 327 10.02 -16.60 -10.56
CA ALA A 327 10.96 -16.66 -9.45
C ALA A 327 10.30 -16.89 -8.08
N GLY A 328 8.97 -16.89 -8.00
CA GLY A 328 8.22 -16.75 -6.77
C GLY A 328 8.38 -15.35 -6.21
N ASN A 329 9.42 -15.15 -5.39
CA ASN A 329 9.78 -13.86 -4.82
C ASN A 329 11.21 -13.48 -5.25
N SER A 330 11.37 -12.33 -5.90
CA SER A 330 12.66 -11.80 -6.35
C SER A 330 12.70 -10.29 -6.23
N SER A 331 13.73 -9.76 -5.59
CA SER A 331 14.04 -8.33 -5.53
C SER A 331 15.19 -7.93 -6.47
N SER A 332 15.79 -8.90 -7.17
CA SER A 332 16.82 -8.69 -8.19
C SER A 332 16.24 -8.85 -9.60
N PRO A 333 16.76 -8.12 -10.62
CA PRO A 333 16.29 -8.27 -11.98
C PRO A 333 16.46 -9.69 -12.52
N ARG A 334 15.49 -10.14 -13.33
CA ARG A 334 15.57 -11.41 -14.05
C ARG A 334 15.21 -11.22 -15.50
N GLU A 335 15.94 -11.93 -16.37
CA GLU A 335 15.77 -11.88 -17.81
C GLU A 335 15.21 -13.20 -18.31
N TYR A 336 14.27 -13.09 -19.24
CA TYR A 336 13.59 -14.20 -19.86
C TYR A 336 13.56 -14.00 -21.36
N GLN A 337 13.65 -15.09 -22.09
CA GLN A 337 13.61 -15.06 -23.55
C GLN A 337 12.91 -16.29 -24.12
N TRP A 338 12.23 -16.07 -25.23
CA TRP A 338 11.69 -17.10 -26.09
C TRP A 338 12.15 -16.86 -27.52
N ALA A 339 12.62 -17.91 -28.19
CA ALA A 339 12.99 -17.86 -29.60
C ALA A 339 12.18 -18.91 -30.37
N GLY A 340 11.59 -18.48 -31.49
CA GLY A 340 10.82 -19.33 -32.39
C GLY A 340 11.08 -19.03 -33.86
N GLN A 341 10.34 -19.72 -34.72
CA GLN A 341 10.39 -19.51 -36.17
C GLN A 341 9.66 -18.22 -36.57
N ALA A 342 10.09 -17.62 -37.68
CA ALA A 342 9.55 -16.36 -38.21
C ALA A 342 8.07 -16.40 -38.63
N ASP A 343 7.51 -17.60 -38.83
CA ASP A 343 6.10 -17.82 -39.17
C ASP A 343 5.14 -17.48 -38.02
N HIS A 344 5.65 -17.30 -36.80
CA HIS A 344 4.90 -16.79 -35.64
C HIS A 344 4.78 -15.25 -35.61
N SER A 345 4.95 -14.56 -36.74
CA SER A 345 4.71 -13.12 -36.81
C SER A 345 3.31 -12.76 -36.29
N GLY A 346 3.21 -11.72 -35.48
CA GLY A 346 1.96 -11.38 -34.81
C GLY A 346 2.16 -10.58 -33.54
N TYR A 347 1.14 -10.60 -32.70
CA TYR A 347 1.07 -9.89 -31.43
C TYR A 347 1.44 -10.83 -30.28
N PHE A 348 2.17 -10.29 -29.30
CA PHE A 348 2.64 -11.00 -28.13
C PHE A 348 2.24 -10.25 -26.88
N ARG A 349 1.89 -11.00 -25.83
CA ARG A 349 1.72 -10.46 -24.48
C ARG A 349 2.11 -11.49 -23.42
N LEU A 350 2.37 -11.01 -22.22
CA LEU A 350 2.74 -11.82 -21.08
C LEU A 350 1.59 -11.86 -20.07
N ARG A 351 1.24 -13.07 -19.65
CA ARG A 351 0.32 -13.32 -18.55
C ARG A 351 1.06 -13.96 -17.38
N GLN A 352 0.97 -13.38 -16.20
CA GLN A 352 1.45 -13.97 -14.96
C GLN A 352 0.38 -14.89 -14.36
N THR A 353 0.80 -15.88 -13.57
CA THR A 353 -0.06 -16.65 -12.67
C THR A 353 0.62 -16.76 -11.31
N ASP A 354 -0.07 -16.37 -10.26
CA ASP A 354 0.43 -16.45 -8.90
C ASP A 354 0.26 -17.85 -8.30
N PHE A 355 0.89 -18.11 -7.15
CA PHE A 355 0.72 -19.38 -6.43
C PHE A 355 -0.72 -19.65 -5.96
N ASP A 356 -1.57 -18.61 -5.90
CA ASP A 356 -3.00 -18.74 -5.62
C ASP A 356 -3.83 -19.12 -6.88
N GLY A 357 -3.17 -19.21 -8.04
CA GLY A 357 -3.74 -19.60 -9.32
C GLY A 357 -4.45 -18.48 -10.10
N ARG A 358 -4.38 -17.22 -9.67
CA ARG A 358 -5.01 -16.10 -10.37
C ARG A 358 -4.15 -15.61 -11.54
N PRO A 359 -4.69 -15.56 -12.78
CA PRO A 359 -3.94 -15.08 -13.93
C PRO A 359 -4.16 -13.58 -14.21
N GLU A 360 -3.09 -12.85 -14.54
CA GLU A 360 -3.13 -11.41 -14.86
C GLU A 360 -2.24 -11.06 -16.06
N ILE A 361 -2.68 -10.14 -16.94
CA ILE A 361 -1.85 -9.64 -18.05
C ILE A 361 -0.92 -8.54 -17.53
N VAL A 362 0.39 -8.73 -17.70
CA VAL A 362 1.41 -7.87 -17.06
C VAL A 362 2.26 -7.08 -18.06
N SER A 363 2.18 -7.40 -19.35
CA SER A 363 2.92 -6.68 -20.40
C SER A 363 2.02 -5.80 -21.27
N PRO A 364 2.58 -4.78 -21.92
CA PRO A 364 1.99 -4.23 -23.14
C PRO A 364 1.97 -5.28 -24.26
N ILE A 365 1.19 -5.02 -25.31
CA ILE A 365 1.20 -5.85 -26.52
C ILE A 365 2.42 -5.47 -27.37
N ALA A 366 3.33 -6.43 -27.59
CA ALA A 366 4.44 -6.30 -28.54
C ALA A 366 4.03 -6.89 -29.89
N TYR A 367 4.61 -6.39 -30.98
CA TYR A 367 4.34 -6.87 -32.33
C TYR A 367 5.64 -7.11 -33.09
N ALA A 368 5.72 -8.26 -33.77
CA ALA A 368 6.85 -8.60 -34.62
C ALA A 368 6.39 -9.17 -35.96
N ALA A 369 7.04 -8.74 -37.04
CA ALA A 369 6.78 -9.15 -38.42
C ALA A 369 8.06 -9.71 -39.05
N CYS A 370 8.26 -11.01 -38.96
CA CYS A 370 9.42 -11.70 -39.49
C CYS A 370 9.13 -12.24 -40.89
N GLY A 371 10.06 -12.03 -41.83
CA GLY A 371 9.93 -12.49 -43.22
C GLY A 371 9.02 -11.63 -44.12
N LEU A 372 8.25 -10.68 -43.57
CA LEU A 372 7.37 -9.80 -44.32
C LEU A 372 8.07 -8.50 -44.76
N HIS A 373 8.97 -8.61 -45.75
CA HIS A 373 9.41 -7.43 -46.50
C HIS A 373 8.35 -7.08 -47.56
N HIS A 374 7.35 -6.30 -47.16
CA HIS A 374 6.42 -5.69 -48.11
C HIS A 374 7.00 -4.38 -48.64
N ASP A 375 7.57 -4.42 -49.84
CA ASP A 375 7.95 -3.19 -50.53
C ASP A 375 6.68 -2.55 -51.09
N TRP A 376 6.29 -1.41 -50.54
CA TRP A 376 5.20 -0.61 -51.07
C TRP A 376 5.56 0.88 -51.10
N ARG A 377 5.04 1.55 -52.12
CA ARG A 377 5.32 2.98 -52.34
C ARG A 377 4.19 3.64 -53.10
N ALA A 378 3.97 4.91 -52.81
CA ALA A 378 3.05 5.77 -53.55
C ALA A 378 3.81 6.69 -54.51
N PHE A 379 3.37 6.76 -55.76
CA PHE A 379 3.94 7.65 -56.77
C PHE A 379 2.85 8.27 -57.68
N PRO A 380 2.99 9.54 -58.10
CA PRO A 380 3.97 10.52 -57.61
C PRO A 380 3.60 10.99 -56.19
N ASN A 381 4.58 11.44 -55.43
CA ASN A 381 4.35 12.13 -54.16
C ASN A 381 5.35 13.31 -54.06
N PRO A 382 4.90 14.57 -54.18
CA PRO A 382 3.50 15.03 -54.29
C PRO A 382 2.78 14.66 -55.61
N MET A 383 1.44 14.62 -55.59
CA MET A 383 0.57 14.34 -56.75
C MET A 383 -0.44 15.47 -57.03
N LYS A 384 -1.01 15.51 -58.25
CA LYS A 384 -2.03 16.50 -58.65
C LYS A 384 -3.45 15.93 -58.74
N HIS A 385 -3.64 14.89 -59.56
CA HIS A 385 -4.97 14.35 -59.85
C HIS A 385 -5.09 12.86 -59.50
N SER A 386 -4.05 12.09 -59.80
CA SER A 386 -4.03 10.64 -59.61
C SER A 386 -2.71 10.17 -59.01
N GLY A 387 -2.79 9.11 -58.20
CA GLY A 387 -1.66 8.45 -57.61
C GLY A 387 -1.71 6.95 -57.89
N VAL A 388 -0.56 6.30 -57.77
CA VAL A 388 -0.42 4.86 -57.91
C VAL A 388 0.30 4.34 -56.67
N VAL A 389 -0.27 3.30 -56.06
CA VAL A 389 0.40 2.50 -55.05
C VAL A 389 0.93 1.23 -55.70
N PHE A 390 2.24 1.04 -55.61
CA PHE A 390 2.88 -0.24 -55.92
C PHE A 390 3.02 -1.02 -54.62
N LEU A 391 2.63 -2.29 -54.63
CA LEU A 391 2.67 -3.18 -53.49
C LEU A 391 3.21 -4.54 -53.94
N SER A 392 4.28 -5.02 -53.32
CA SER A 392 4.83 -6.36 -53.52
C SER A 392 4.48 -7.24 -52.34
N LEU A 393 3.72 -8.31 -52.58
CA LEU A 393 3.32 -9.30 -51.58
C LEU A 393 4.03 -10.62 -51.87
N GLN A 394 4.68 -11.19 -50.86
CA GLN A 394 5.30 -12.52 -50.99
C GLN A 394 4.26 -13.65 -50.93
N GLU A 395 3.12 -13.41 -50.26
CA GLU A 395 2.08 -14.41 -50.02
C GLU A 395 0.68 -13.84 -50.27
N GLU A 396 -0.28 -14.74 -50.53
CA GLU A 396 -1.69 -14.38 -50.71
C GLU A 396 -2.35 -14.01 -49.38
N GLN A 397 -2.83 -12.78 -49.28
CA GLN A 397 -3.44 -12.26 -48.05
C GLN A 397 -4.43 -11.13 -48.31
N MET A 398 -5.29 -10.85 -47.34
CA MET A 398 -6.21 -9.72 -47.38
C MET A 398 -5.43 -8.40 -47.31
N VAL A 399 -5.65 -7.52 -48.29
CA VAL A 399 -5.03 -6.20 -48.35
C VAL A 399 -6.11 -5.15 -48.19
N THR A 400 -5.93 -4.24 -47.24
CA THR A 400 -6.77 -3.05 -47.09
C THR A 400 -5.92 -1.80 -47.20
N LEU A 401 -6.17 -0.97 -48.22
CA LEU A 401 -5.52 0.32 -48.41
C LEU A 401 -6.55 1.42 -48.18
N GLU A 402 -6.28 2.33 -47.27
CA GLU A 402 -7.19 3.41 -46.88
C GLU A 402 -6.50 4.78 -46.97
N LEU A 403 -7.27 5.80 -47.33
CA LEU A 403 -6.86 7.20 -47.32
C LEU A 403 -7.47 7.92 -46.12
N TRP A 404 -6.62 8.63 -45.38
CA TRP A 404 -6.98 9.36 -44.16
C TRP A 404 -6.55 10.82 -44.27
N ASP A 405 -7.31 11.71 -43.64
CA ASP A 405 -6.92 13.11 -43.51
C ASP A 405 -5.94 13.33 -42.33
N VAL A 406 -5.48 14.57 -42.16
CA VAL A 406 -4.56 14.95 -41.07
C VAL A 406 -5.19 14.90 -39.67
N PHE A 407 -6.52 14.82 -39.59
CA PHE A 407 -7.26 14.71 -38.33
C PHE A 407 -7.56 13.25 -37.96
N GLY A 408 -7.08 12.28 -38.74
CA GLY A 408 -7.32 10.86 -38.50
C GLY A 408 -8.72 10.42 -38.90
N GLN A 409 -9.43 11.18 -39.74
CA GLN A 409 -10.70 10.75 -40.32
C GLN A 409 -10.45 9.94 -41.60
N LYS A 410 -11.08 8.76 -41.70
CA LYS A 410 -11.03 7.97 -42.93
C LYS A 410 -11.83 8.67 -44.02
N ILE A 411 -11.16 8.96 -45.13
CA ILE A 411 -11.77 9.55 -46.33
C ILE A 411 -12.35 8.47 -47.20
N GLN A 412 -11.55 7.45 -47.52
CA GLN A 412 -11.91 6.42 -48.49
C GLN A 412 -11.11 5.13 -48.28
N THR A 413 -11.73 3.99 -48.55
CA THR A 413 -11.02 2.71 -48.76
C THR A 413 -10.71 2.58 -50.26
N LEU A 414 -9.42 2.54 -50.61
CA LEU A 414 -8.91 2.53 -51.99
C LEU A 414 -8.79 1.11 -52.56
N PHE A 415 -8.51 0.12 -51.69
CA PHE A 415 -8.40 -1.28 -52.06
C PHE A 415 -8.78 -2.15 -50.87
N GLN A 416 -9.56 -3.21 -51.08
CA GLN A 416 -9.95 -4.14 -50.01
C GLN A 416 -10.25 -5.53 -50.57
N GLU A 417 -9.21 -6.28 -50.90
CA GLU A 417 -9.33 -7.61 -51.53
C GLU A 417 -8.15 -8.51 -51.14
N THR A 418 -8.30 -9.82 -51.33
CA THR A 418 -7.20 -10.77 -51.21
C THR A 418 -6.28 -10.66 -52.43
N ALA A 419 -4.97 -10.54 -52.21
CA ALA A 419 -3.97 -10.37 -53.27
C ALA A 419 -2.63 -11.06 -52.95
N THR A 420 -1.85 -11.35 -54.00
CA THR A 420 -0.49 -11.95 -53.93
C THR A 420 0.41 -11.42 -55.04
N GLY A 421 1.73 -11.40 -54.86
CA GLY A 421 2.67 -10.87 -55.86
C GLY A 421 2.58 -9.35 -56.02
N ASN A 422 3.02 -8.84 -57.18
CA ASN A 422 3.01 -7.41 -57.46
C ASN A 422 1.60 -6.90 -57.76
N ARG A 423 1.21 -5.81 -57.11
CA ARG A 423 -0.04 -5.09 -57.31
C ARG A 423 0.21 -3.62 -57.61
N LYS A 424 -0.61 -3.10 -58.52
CA LYS A 424 -0.66 -1.69 -58.89
C LYS A 424 -2.08 -1.21 -58.62
N ILE A 425 -2.23 -0.33 -57.64
CA ILE A 425 -3.51 0.22 -57.22
C ILE A 425 -3.53 1.68 -57.64
N GLU A 426 -4.40 2.02 -58.59
CA GLU A 426 -4.57 3.40 -59.06
C GLU A 426 -5.68 4.08 -58.27
N TRP A 427 -5.47 5.34 -57.89
CA TRP A 427 -6.47 6.13 -57.17
C TRP A 427 -6.51 7.58 -57.66
N GLN A 428 -7.64 8.23 -57.45
CA GLN A 428 -7.92 9.59 -57.89
C GLN A 428 -8.19 10.47 -56.68
N ALA A 429 -7.58 11.65 -56.63
CA ALA A 429 -7.83 12.65 -55.59
C ALA A 429 -9.25 13.24 -55.67
N GLY A 430 -9.87 13.21 -56.85
CA GLY A 430 -11.21 13.78 -57.05
C GLY A 430 -11.25 15.27 -56.65
N ASN A 431 -12.17 15.61 -55.74
CA ASN A 431 -12.37 16.97 -55.23
C ASN A 431 -11.66 17.23 -53.89
N LEU A 432 -10.70 16.38 -53.49
CA LEU A 432 -9.97 16.57 -52.24
C LEU A 432 -9.16 17.88 -52.27
N PRO A 433 -9.23 18.72 -51.22
CA PRO A 433 -8.43 19.92 -51.13
C PRO A 433 -6.92 19.62 -51.21
N PRO A 434 -6.10 20.53 -51.77
CA PRO A 434 -4.65 20.43 -51.67
C PRO A 434 -4.20 20.39 -50.21
N GLY A 435 -3.32 19.46 -49.86
CA GLY A 435 -2.94 19.21 -48.48
C GLY A 435 -2.18 17.90 -48.29
N ALA A 436 -1.76 17.64 -47.05
CA ALA A 436 -1.19 16.36 -46.65
C ALA A 436 -2.30 15.37 -46.30
N TYR A 437 -2.06 14.10 -46.62
CA TYR A 437 -2.93 12.96 -46.35
C TYR A 437 -2.08 11.75 -45.99
N TYR A 438 -2.71 10.71 -45.46
CA TYR A 438 -2.02 9.47 -45.10
C TYR A 438 -2.65 8.28 -45.81
N LEU A 439 -1.82 7.52 -46.52
CA LEU A 439 -2.18 6.19 -46.97
C LEU A 439 -1.83 5.20 -45.87
N THR A 440 -2.81 4.42 -45.41
CA THR A 440 -2.60 3.32 -44.46
C THR A 440 -2.77 2.01 -45.20
N LEU A 441 -1.70 1.22 -45.25
CA LEU A 441 -1.73 -0.16 -45.70
C LEU A 441 -1.95 -1.06 -44.48
N ARG A 442 -2.96 -1.92 -44.54
CA ARG A 442 -3.21 -2.98 -43.57
C ARG A 442 -3.18 -4.32 -44.27
N LEU A 443 -2.35 -5.21 -43.77
CA LEU A 443 -2.23 -6.60 -44.16
C LEU A 443 -2.49 -7.47 -42.91
N ARG A 444 -2.31 -8.79 -42.99
CA ARG A 444 -2.40 -9.65 -41.80
C ARG A 444 -1.31 -9.26 -40.80
N GLY A 445 -1.69 -8.72 -39.65
CA GLY A 445 -0.79 -8.24 -38.59
C GLY A 445 0.02 -6.98 -38.94
N TYR A 446 0.30 -6.70 -40.21
CA TYR A 446 1.13 -5.56 -40.62
C TYR A 446 0.30 -4.30 -40.91
N ARG A 447 0.71 -3.17 -40.33
CA ARG A 447 0.19 -1.85 -40.63
C ARG A 447 1.32 -0.88 -40.88
N ASP A 448 1.27 -0.19 -42.01
CA ASP A 448 2.23 0.87 -42.33
C ASP A 448 1.52 2.09 -42.91
N VAL A 449 2.14 3.25 -42.77
CA VAL A 449 1.56 4.55 -43.11
C VAL A 449 2.56 5.38 -43.90
N ILE A 450 2.18 5.77 -45.12
CA ILE A 450 2.96 6.68 -45.96
C ILE A 450 2.22 8.03 -46.09
N PRO A 451 2.86 9.16 -45.76
CA PRO A 451 2.29 10.48 -46.03
C PRO A 451 2.31 10.77 -47.53
N VAL A 452 1.21 11.31 -48.06
CA VAL A 452 1.09 11.77 -49.44
C VAL A 452 0.60 13.22 -49.51
N VAL A 453 1.13 14.00 -50.45
CA VAL A 453 0.77 15.41 -50.63
C VAL A 453 0.00 15.60 -51.93
N ILE A 454 -1.20 16.19 -51.84
CA ILE A 454 -2.02 16.59 -52.99
C ILE A 454 -1.78 18.08 -53.28
N LEU A 455 -1.41 18.40 -54.52
CA LEU A 455 -1.20 19.75 -55.04
C LEU A 455 -2.39 20.21 -55.90
N ARG A 456 -2.45 21.53 -56.14
CA ARG A 456 -3.41 22.12 -57.10
C ARG A 456 -3.11 21.75 -58.55
#